data_AF-A0A4R2REP6-F1
#
_entry.id   AF-A0A4R2REP6-F1
#
_cell.length_a   1.000
_cell.length_b   1.000
_cell.length_c   1.000
_cell.angle_alpha   90.00
_cell.angle_beta   90.00
_cell.angle_gamma   90.00
#
_symmetry.space_group_name_H-M   'P 1'
#
loop_
_entity.id
_entity.type
_entity.pdbx_description
1 polymer ?
#
loop_
_entity_poly.entity_id
_entity_poly.type
_entity_poly.pdbx_seq_one_letter_code
_entity_poly.pdbx_strand_id
1 'polypeptide(L)'
;MNLFTDLRKLVIATLEAMAAEGVLPDGLDTGNVAMEPPRDPAHGDMATNAAMVLAKLAGMKPRDIADDLARRLGADPRVALAEVAGPGFINLRLAPAVWQGVVTCVLSEGAGFGRSTMGQGEKINVEYVSANPTGPLHVGHTRGAVFGDALASLLDFAGYEVTREYYINDGGAQVDVLARSVYLRYLEAHGREVAFEDGTYPGDYLIEVGQALKEKVGDAYLGQPEAVWLGEVRDFATDRMMGLIRDDLAALGVTMDRFFSEKSLYGTGRIEAAIETLRGKGLIYKGTLEPPKGKTPEDWEPREQTLFKSTEHGDDVDRPIMKSDGSWTYFAPDIAYHFDKIERGYDQLIDVFGADHGGYVKRMKAAVSALSDGRVPLDVKLTQLVKLYQNGEPFKMSKRAGTFVTLRDVVDQVGPDVTRFHMLTRKNDAPLDFDFAKVLEQSKDNPVFYVQYAHARICSVLRKAAEAEIVVDDASLAGADLGRIDHEAEWAVARKLAEWPRLVEIAARTHEPHRVAFYLYELASEFHTLWNRGNDTPGLRFLQEDDQATSQAKIALARAVAVVISAGLGILGVDPVEEMR
;
A
#
# COMPACT_ATOMS: atom_id res chain seq x y z
N MET A 1 18.56 -3.73 -12.13
CA MET A 1 18.48 -5.00 -12.92
C MET A 1 17.27 -5.80 -12.45
N ASN A 2 16.46 -6.40 -13.34
CA ASN A 2 15.41 -7.36 -12.96
C ASN A 2 15.71 -8.69 -13.66
N LEU A 3 16.41 -9.59 -12.95
CA LEU A 3 16.98 -10.81 -13.53
C LEU A 3 15.92 -11.71 -14.19
N PHE A 4 14.73 -11.82 -13.60
CA PHE A 4 13.62 -12.58 -14.18
C PHE A 4 13.12 -11.96 -15.49
N THR A 5 13.01 -10.63 -15.54
CA THR A 5 12.64 -9.91 -16.77
C THR A 5 13.73 -10.04 -17.83
N ASP A 6 15.00 -9.99 -17.45
CA ASP A 6 16.13 -10.13 -18.38
C ASP A 6 16.23 -11.54 -18.97
N LEU A 7 16.00 -12.57 -18.15
CA LEU A 7 15.94 -13.97 -18.60
C LEU A 7 14.66 -14.24 -19.42
N ARG A 8 13.54 -13.58 -19.10
CA ARG A 8 12.34 -13.62 -19.96
C ARG A 8 12.61 -13.00 -21.33
N LYS A 9 13.33 -11.87 -21.40
CA LYS A 9 13.74 -11.25 -22.66
C LYS A 9 14.65 -12.18 -23.47
N LEU A 10 15.59 -12.88 -22.82
CA LEU A 10 16.40 -13.91 -23.47
C LEU A 10 15.54 -15.02 -24.08
N VAL A 11 14.54 -15.53 -23.33
CA VAL A 11 13.61 -16.55 -23.85
C VAL A 11 12.86 -16.04 -25.08
N ILE A 12 12.32 -14.82 -25.03
CA ILE A 12 11.58 -14.22 -26.15
C ILE A 12 12.49 -14.03 -27.37
N ALA A 13 13.69 -13.47 -27.18
CA ALA A 13 14.66 -13.30 -28.27
C ALA A 13 15.08 -14.65 -28.89
N THR A 14 15.18 -15.70 -28.07
CA THR A 14 15.49 -17.06 -28.54
C THR A 14 14.34 -17.65 -29.35
N LEU A 15 13.09 -17.42 -28.93
CA LEU A 15 11.89 -17.81 -29.68
C LEU A 15 11.78 -17.06 -31.03
N GLU A 16 12.09 -15.77 -31.04
CA GLU A 16 12.14 -14.95 -32.27
C GLU A 16 13.21 -15.47 -33.24
N ALA A 17 14.38 -15.85 -32.73
CA ALA A 17 15.42 -16.49 -33.54
C ALA A 17 14.97 -17.85 -34.11
N MET A 18 14.28 -18.67 -33.32
CA MET A 18 13.67 -19.92 -33.80
C MET A 18 12.64 -19.67 -34.91
N ALA A 19 11.85 -18.59 -34.82
CA ALA A 19 10.91 -18.21 -35.87
C ALA A 19 11.64 -17.77 -37.15
N ALA A 20 12.65 -16.90 -37.03
CA ALA A 20 13.46 -16.43 -38.16
C ALA A 20 14.20 -17.58 -38.90
N GLU A 21 14.53 -18.65 -38.20
CA GLU A 21 15.15 -19.86 -38.75
C GLU A 21 14.13 -20.86 -39.34
N GLY A 22 12.84 -20.56 -39.28
CA GLY A 22 11.75 -21.42 -39.77
C GLY A 22 11.44 -22.62 -38.87
N VAL A 23 11.93 -22.64 -37.64
CA VAL A 23 11.63 -23.68 -36.63
C VAL A 23 10.26 -23.43 -36.01
N LEU A 24 9.90 -22.16 -35.78
CA LEU A 24 8.58 -21.73 -35.32
C LEU A 24 7.89 -20.89 -36.39
N PRO A 25 6.55 -20.81 -36.40
CA PRO A 25 5.84 -19.81 -37.21
C PRO A 25 6.14 -18.37 -36.75
N ASP A 26 6.11 -17.43 -37.70
CA ASP A 26 6.22 -16.01 -37.39
C ASP A 26 4.98 -15.47 -36.64
N GLY A 27 5.17 -14.42 -35.85
CA GLY A 27 4.07 -13.65 -35.24
C GLY A 27 3.36 -14.36 -34.07
N LEU A 28 4.03 -15.30 -33.40
CA LEU A 28 3.49 -15.94 -32.20
C LEU A 28 3.33 -14.93 -31.04
N ASP A 29 2.16 -14.96 -30.38
CA ASP A 29 1.92 -14.14 -29.20
C ASP A 29 2.68 -14.68 -27.98
N THR A 30 3.69 -13.94 -27.54
CA THR A 30 4.51 -14.26 -26.36
C THR A 30 4.01 -13.62 -25.06
N GLY A 31 2.83 -13.00 -25.06
CA GLY A 31 2.29 -12.29 -23.88
C GLY A 31 2.20 -13.18 -22.63
N ASN A 32 1.82 -14.44 -22.80
CA ASN A 32 1.66 -15.42 -21.72
C ASN A 32 2.94 -16.21 -21.37
N VAL A 33 4.06 -15.93 -22.04
CA VAL A 33 5.36 -16.51 -21.69
C VAL A 33 5.82 -15.91 -20.36
N ALA A 34 6.10 -16.78 -19.39
CA ALA A 34 6.53 -16.41 -18.04
C ALA A 34 7.94 -16.93 -17.75
N MET A 35 8.62 -16.23 -16.84
CA MET A 35 9.87 -16.65 -16.20
C MET A 35 9.69 -16.47 -14.69
N GLU A 36 9.69 -17.56 -13.94
CA GLU A 36 9.31 -17.58 -12.52
C GLU A 36 10.21 -18.53 -11.74
N PRO A 37 10.32 -18.39 -10.40
CA PRO A 37 10.93 -19.43 -9.57
C PRO A 37 10.18 -20.76 -9.75
N PRO A 38 10.87 -21.90 -9.82
CA PRO A 38 10.20 -23.20 -9.85
C PRO A 38 9.48 -23.48 -8.53
N ARG A 39 8.39 -24.25 -8.59
CA ARG A 39 7.64 -24.67 -7.38
C ARG A 39 8.47 -25.51 -6.43
N ASP A 40 9.36 -26.33 -6.98
CA ASP A 40 10.30 -27.15 -6.23
C ASP A 40 11.71 -26.58 -6.48
N PRO A 41 12.43 -26.10 -5.45
CA PRO A 41 13.80 -25.61 -5.59
C PRO A 41 14.77 -26.65 -6.17
N ALA A 42 14.46 -27.95 -6.07
CA ALA A 42 15.27 -29.00 -6.70
C ALA A 42 15.30 -28.90 -8.24
N HIS A 43 14.29 -28.25 -8.83
CA HIS A 43 14.19 -27.99 -10.26
C HIS A 43 15.02 -26.80 -10.75
N GLY A 44 15.88 -26.22 -9.91
CA GLY A 44 16.79 -25.14 -10.31
C GLY A 44 16.32 -23.77 -9.83
N ASP A 45 16.78 -22.73 -10.52
CA ASP A 45 16.66 -21.35 -10.05
C ASP A 45 15.51 -20.60 -10.75
N MET A 46 15.23 -20.93 -12.01
CA MET A 46 14.15 -20.32 -12.80
C MET A 46 13.47 -21.34 -13.69
N ALA A 47 12.21 -21.10 -14.03
CA ALA A 47 11.46 -21.93 -14.97
C ALA A 47 10.65 -21.08 -15.94
N THR A 48 10.51 -21.57 -17.18
CA THR A 48 9.63 -20.97 -18.18
C THR A 48 8.60 -21.96 -18.72
N ASN A 49 7.39 -21.45 -18.96
CA ASN A 49 6.27 -22.16 -19.56
C ASN A 49 6.19 -21.97 -21.09
N ALA A 50 7.18 -21.30 -21.70
CA ALA A 50 7.14 -20.83 -23.08
C ALA A 50 6.64 -21.88 -24.09
N ALA A 51 7.26 -23.06 -24.05
CA ALA A 51 6.93 -24.12 -25.00
C ALA A 51 5.49 -24.62 -24.85
N MET A 52 4.95 -24.67 -23.63
CA MET A 52 3.55 -25.07 -23.39
C MET A 52 2.55 -24.05 -23.89
N VAL A 53 2.85 -22.77 -23.70
CA VAL A 53 1.98 -21.66 -24.12
C VAL A 53 1.93 -21.56 -25.65
N LEU A 54 3.07 -21.79 -26.32
CA LEU A 54 3.21 -21.57 -27.75
C LEU A 54 2.88 -22.80 -28.61
N ALA A 55 2.93 -24.02 -28.04
CA ALA A 55 2.75 -25.27 -28.79
C ALA A 55 1.51 -25.31 -29.70
N LYS A 56 0.35 -24.91 -29.18
CA LYS A 56 -0.91 -24.91 -29.95
C LYS A 56 -0.87 -23.91 -31.10
N LEU A 57 -0.32 -22.73 -30.86
CA LEU A 57 -0.20 -21.67 -31.87
C LEU A 57 0.83 -22.04 -32.94
N ALA A 58 1.90 -22.72 -32.54
CA ALA A 58 2.95 -23.19 -33.43
C ALA A 58 2.55 -24.45 -34.23
N GLY A 59 1.47 -25.15 -33.84
CA GLY A 59 1.10 -26.43 -34.44
C GLY A 59 2.11 -27.56 -34.15
N MET A 60 2.88 -27.43 -33.06
CA MET A 60 3.98 -28.33 -32.69
C MET A 60 3.73 -29.01 -31.35
N LYS A 61 4.46 -30.09 -31.07
CA LYS A 61 4.44 -30.68 -29.72
C LYS A 61 5.22 -29.76 -28.77
N PRO A 62 4.73 -29.51 -27.55
CA PRO A 62 5.43 -28.64 -26.60
C PRO A 62 6.85 -29.16 -26.29
N ARG A 63 7.04 -30.48 -26.25
CA ARG A 63 8.36 -31.09 -26.01
C ARG A 63 9.38 -30.69 -27.09
N ASP A 64 8.99 -30.69 -28.36
CA ASP A 64 9.89 -30.38 -29.48
C ASP A 64 10.35 -28.91 -29.41
N ILE A 65 9.44 -27.98 -29.07
CA ILE A 65 9.78 -26.57 -28.82
C ILE A 65 10.70 -26.45 -27.61
N ALA A 66 10.38 -27.17 -26.53
CA ALA A 66 11.12 -27.07 -25.28
C ALA A 66 12.56 -27.58 -25.41
N ASP A 67 12.78 -28.70 -26.11
CA ASP A 67 14.11 -29.27 -26.29
C ASP A 67 15.02 -28.34 -27.13
N ASP A 68 14.51 -27.72 -28.22
CA ASP A 68 15.30 -26.76 -28.99
C ASP A 68 15.55 -25.45 -28.23
N LEU A 69 14.52 -24.93 -27.55
CA LEU A 69 14.65 -23.73 -26.72
C LEU A 69 15.65 -23.95 -25.58
N ALA A 70 15.58 -25.07 -24.85
CA ALA A 70 16.51 -25.39 -23.77
C ALA A 70 17.95 -25.51 -24.28
N ARG A 71 18.17 -26.14 -25.43
CA ARG A 71 19.50 -26.24 -26.07
C ARG A 71 20.09 -24.86 -26.37
N ARG A 72 19.28 -23.93 -26.89
CA ARG A 72 19.71 -22.55 -27.21
C ARG A 72 19.95 -21.73 -25.95
N LEU A 73 19.09 -21.85 -24.95
CA LEU A 73 19.26 -21.17 -23.66
C LEU A 73 20.54 -21.64 -22.94
N GLY A 74 20.88 -22.92 -23.03
CA GLY A 74 22.12 -23.47 -22.48
C GLY A 74 23.41 -22.97 -23.16
N ALA A 75 23.31 -22.24 -24.28
CA ALA A 75 24.46 -21.56 -24.90
C ALA A 75 24.73 -20.17 -24.30
N ASP A 76 23.80 -19.61 -23.52
CA ASP A 76 24.00 -18.35 -22.80
C ASP A 76 24.91 -18.61 -21.58
N PRO A 77 26.00 -17.85 -21.38
CA PRO A 77 26.94 -18.07 -20.28
C PRO A 77 26.32 -17.88 -18.88
N ARG A 78 25.15 -17.26 -18.77
CA ARG A 78 24.41 -17.11 -17.51
C ARG A 78 23.67 -18.40 -17.12
N VAL A 79 23.46 -19.33 -18.06
CA VAL A 79 22.71 -20.58 -17.83
C VAL A 79 23.71 -21.73 -17.71
N ALA A 80 23.86 -22.26 -16.49
CA ALA A 80 24.70 -23.43 -16.24
C ALA A 80 24.05 -24.73 -16.74
N LEU A 81 22.72 -24.83 -16.65
CA LEU A 81 21.96 -25.98 -17.11
C LEU A 81 20.55 -25.56 -17.52
N ALA A 82 20.06 -26.11 -18.64
CA ALA A 82 18.66 -25.98 -19.07
C ALA A 82 18.07 -27.37 -19.29
N GLU A 83 17.06 -27.73 -18.50
CA GLU A 83 16.45 -29.07 -18.49
C GLU A 83 14.96 -29.00 -18.80
N VAL A 84 14.49 -29.88 -19.67
CA VAL A 84 13.06 -29.97 -20.02
C VAL A 84 12.35 -30.97 -19.11
N ALA A 85 11.43 -30.45 -18.30
CA ALA A 85 10.59 -31.21 -17.38
C ALA A 85 9.20 -31.49 -17.96
N GLY A 86 8.71 -32.71 -17.73
CA GLY A 86 7.36 -33.14 -18.09
C GLY A 86 7.01 -32.84 -19.56
N PRO A 87 5.84 -32.24 -19.84
CA PRO A 87 5.37 -32.04 -21.22
C PRO A 87 6.10 -30.92 -21.97
N GLY A 88 6.88 -30.06 -21.31
CA GLY A 88 7.56 -28.93 -21.95
C GLY A 88 7.85 -27.73 -21.05
N PHE A 89 7.93 -27.90 -19.72
CA PHE A 89 8.50 -26.86 -18.86
C PHE A 89 10.02 -26.86 -19.02
N ILE A 90 10.64 -25.69 -19.02
CA ILE A 90 12.11 -25.58 -19.06
C ILE A 90 12.58 -25.00 -17.74
N ASN A 91 13.39 -25.79 -17.04
CA ASN A 91 14.02 -25.48 -15.77
C ASN A 91 15.46 -25.02 -16.03
N LEU A 92 15.88 -23.93 -15.40
CA LEU A 92 17.18 -23.32 -15.57
C LEU A 92 17.94 -23.33 -14.24
N ARG A 93 19.18 -23.80 -14.27
CA ARG A 93 20.17 -23.50 -13.22
C ARG A 93 21.10 -22.42 -13.75
N LEU A 94 21.32 -21.37 -12.98
CA LEU A 94 22.13 -20.24 -13.39
C LEU A 94 23.58 -20.43 -12.94
N ALA A 95 24.50 -19.82 -13.69
CA ALA A 95 25.91 -19.79 -13.34
C ALA A 95 26.13 -18.98 -12.06
N PRO A 96 27.08 -19.36 -11.18
CA PRO A 96 27.40 -18.63 -9.95
C PRO A 96 27.64 -17.13 -10.14
N ALA A 97 28.28 -16.76 -11.26
CA ALA A 97 28.56 -15.37 -11.63
C ALA A 97 27.30 -14.50 -11.72
N VAL A 98 26.13 -15.09 -11.99
CA VAL A 98 24.85 -14.36 -12.01
C VAL A 98 24.50 -13.87 -10.60
N TRP A 99 24.63 -14.72 -9.59
CA TRP A 99 24.34 -14.38 -8.19
C TRP A 99 25.30 -13.32 -7.65
N GLN A 100 26.57 -13.43 -8.03
CA GLN A 100 27.60 -12.44 -7.72
C GLN A 100 27.29 -11.09 -8.39
N GLY A 101 26.83 -11.13 -9.65
CA GLY A 101 26.36 -9.96 -10.39
C GLY A 101 25.16 -9.26 -9.74
N VAL A 102 24.24 -10.01 -9.12
CA VAL A 102 23.11 -9.42 -8.36
C VAL A 102 23.63 -8.54 -7.22
N VAL A 103 24.61 -9.01 -6.44
CA VAL A 103 25.21 -8.23 -5.36
C VAL A 103 25.83 -6.93 -5.90
N THR A 104 26.55 -7.03 -7.02
CA THR A 104 27.14 -5.86 -7.70
C THR A 104 26.05 -4.84 -8.10
N CYS A 105 24.96 -5.31 -8.69
CA CYS A 105 23.84 -4.45 -9.11
C CYS A 105 23.17 -3.77 -7.92
N VAL A 106 22.92 -4.49 -6.83
CA VAL A 106 22.29 -3.92 -5.63
C VAL A 106 23.15 -2.78 -5.08
N LEU A 107 24.46 -2.99 -4.96
CA LEU A 107 25.38 -1.98 -4.43
C LEU A 107 25.56 -0.79 -5.37
N SER A 108 25.59 -1.04 -6.68
CA SER A 108 25.74 0.02 -7.69
C SER A 108 24.49 0.88 -7.83
N GLU A 109 23.30 0.29 -7.74
CA GLU A 109 22.01 0.99 -7.83
C GLU A 109 21.55 1.56 -6.47
N GLY A 110 22.07 1.03 -5.36
CA GLY A 110 21.74 1.46 -4.00
C GLY A 110 20.23 1.40 -3.74
N ALA A 111 19.67 2.48 -3.18
CA ALA A 111 18.23 2.61 -2.93
C ALA A 111 17.37 2.60 -4.22
N GLY A 112 17.99 2.72 -5.40
CA GLY A 112 17.32 2.57 -6.69
C GLY A 112 17.09 1.12 -7.10
N PHE A 113 17.77 0.15 -6.48
CA PHE A 113 17.62 -1.26 -6.85
C PHE A 113 16.18 -1.74 -6.65
N GLY A 114 15.60 -2.26 -7.72
CA GLY A 114 14.21 -2.74 -7.76
C GLY A 114 13.17 -1.67 -8.07
N ARG A 115 13.55 -0.38 -8.21
CA ARG A 115 12.64 0.62 -8.79
C ARG A 115 12.21 0.17 -10.17
N SER A 116 10.91 0.24 -10.45
CA SER A 116 10.35 -0.15 -11.75
C SER A 116 9.94 1.07 -12.56
N THR A 117 9.88 0.90 -13.87
CA THR A 117 9.31 1.87 -14.81
C THR A 117 7.94 1.41 -15.33
N MET A 118 7.36 0.38 -14.71
CA MET A 118 6.10 -0.22 -15.16
C MET A 118 4.94 0.76 -15.17
N GLY A 119 4.93 1.75 -14.28
CA GLY A 119 3.90 2.77 -14.24
C GLY A 119 3.96 3.76 -15.40
N GLN A 120 5.09 3.88 -16.11
CA GLN A 120 5.27 4.77 -17.28
C GLN A 120 4.81 6.22 -17.06
N GLY A 121 4.80 6.71 -15.81
CA GLY A 121 4.29 8.03 -15.47
C GLY A 121 2.77 8.17 -15.47
N GLU A 122 2.01 7.08 -15.50
CA GLU A 122 0.56 7.09 -15.29
C GLU A 122 0.23 7.74 -13.94
N LYS A 123 -0.77 8.63 -13.95
CA LYS A 123 -1.20 9.41 -12.80
C LYS A 123 -2.21 8.64 -11.98
N ILE A 124 -1.89 8.35 -10.72
CA ILE A 124 -2.77 7.62 -9.81
C ILE A 124 -3.16 8.50 -8.63
N ASN A 125 -4.45 8.60 -8.38
CA ASN A 125 -4.98 9.15 -7.14
C ASN A 125 -5.17 8.01 -6.12
N VAL A 126 -4.55 8.12 -4.95
CA VAL A 126 -4.79 7.23 -3.81
C VAL A 126 -5.47 8.02 -2.71
N GLU A 127 -6.77 7.79 -2.55
CA GLU A 127 -7.55 8.36 -1.45
C GLU A 127 -7.58 7.41 -0.27
N TYR A 128 -7.30 7.93 0.93
CA TYR A 128 -7.33 7.14 2.15
C TYR A 128 -7.55 8.00 3.40
N VAL A 129 -7.91 7.33 4.49
CA VAL A 129 -8.36 7.91 5.78
C VAL A 129 -9.73 8.56 5.70
N SER A 130 -9.88 9.65 4.94
CA SER A 130 -11.13 10.40 4.66
C SER A 130 -12.15 10.38 5.81
N ALA A 131 -11.67 10.57 7.04
CA ALA A 131 -12.50 10.52 8.23
C ALA A 131 -13.26 11.83 8.39
N ASN A 132 -14.46 11.77 8.96
CA ASN A 132 -15.22 12.99 9.22
C ASN A 132 -14.44 13.86 10.22
N PRO A 133 -14.41 15.19 10.02
CA PRO A 133 -13.62 16.11 10.84
C PRO A 133 -14.30 16.39 12.19
N THR A 134 -14.77 15.35 12.87
CA THR A 134 -15.60 15.44 14.09
C THR A 134 -14.85 15.01 15.34
N GLY A 135 -13.59 14.57 15.23
CA GLY A 135 -12.80 14.12 16.36
C GLY A 135 -11.45 13.50 15.94
N PRO A 136 -10.68 12.99 16.92
CA PRO A 136 -9.39 12.36 16.67
C PRO A 136 -9.54 11.07 15.84
N LEU A 137 -8.47 10.69 15.15
CA LEU A 137 -8.42 9.41 14.46
C LEU A 137 -8.35 8.25 15.46
N HIS A 138 -8.98 7.13 15.13
CA HIS A 138 -8.97 5.91 15.94
C HIS A 138 -8.24 4.76 15.25
N VAL A 139 -7.99 3.67 15.96
CA VAL A 139 -7.25 2.50 15.43
C VAL A 139 -7.76 1.99 14.08
N GLY A 140 -9.08 2.03 13.84
CA GLY A 140 -9.66 1.68 12.53
C GLY A 140 -9.13 2.55 11.38
N HIS A 141 -8.96 3.86 11.61
CA HIS A 141 -8.36 4.79 10.64
C HIS A 141 -6.86 4.56 10.50
N THR A 142 -6.17 4.16 11.57
CA THR A 142 -4.72 3.86 11.55
C THR A 142 -4.39 2.83 10.48
N ARG A 143 -5.16 1.74 10.38
CA ARG A 143 -4.88 0.71 9.36
C ARG A 143 -5.05 1.22 7.93
N GLY A 144 -6.12 2.00 7.69
CA GLY A 144 -6.34 2.66 6.41
C GLY A 144 -5.24 3.66 6.05
N ALA A 145 -4.77 4.42 7.05
CA ALA A 145 -3.68 5.37 6.93
C ALA A 145 -2.37 4.67 6.50
N VAL A 146 -1.97 3.63 7.21
CA VAL A 146 -0.75 2.86 6.91
C VAL A 146 -0.86 2.17 5.54
N PHE A 147 -1.99 1.52 5.26
CA PHE A 147 -2.17 0.82 3.99
C PHE A 147 -2.12 1.78 2.80
N GLY A 148 -2.87 2.89 2.86
CA GLY A 148 -2.93 3.85 1.77
C GLY A 148 -1.59 4.52 1.50
N ASP A 149 -0.87 4.91 2.57
CA ASP A 149 0.45 5.53 2.44
C ASP A 149 1.51 4.55 1.91
N ALA A 150 1.54 3.30 2.40
CA ALA A 150 2.46 2.28 1.89
C ALA A 150 2.15 1.87 0.44
N LEU A 151 0.87 1.84 0.06
CA LEU A 151 0.45 1.61 -1.33
C LEU A 151 0.90 2.76 -2.23
N ALA A 152 0.72 4.00 -1.79
CA ALA A 152 1.16 5.18 -2.54
C ALA A 152 2.68 5.17 -2.75
N SER A 153 3.45 4.86 -1.71
CA SER A 153 4.92 4.75 -1.78
C SER A 153 5.38 3.59 -2.67
N LEU A 154 4.67 2.45 -2.65
CA LEU A 154 4.94 1.31 -3.53
C LEU A 154 4.68 1.65 -5.01
N LEU A 155 3.59 2.37 -5.30
CA LEU A 155 3.26 2.82 -6.65
C LEU A 155 4.27 3.84 -7.16
N ASP A 156 4.70 4.81 -6.34
CA ASP A 156 5.80 5.72 -6.70
C ASP A 156 7.09 4.94 -7.03
N PHE A 157 7.45 3.97 -6.20
CA PHE A 157 8.63 3.11 -6.42
C PHE A 157 8.50 2.24 -7.69
N ALA A 158 7.28 1.97 -8.15
CA ALA A 158 6.98 1.25 -9.39
C ALA A 158 6.86 2.16 -10.64
N GLY A 159 7.07 3.47 -10.49
CA GLY A 159 7.15 4.43 -11.59
C GLY A 159 5.82 5.09 -11.98
N TYR A 160 4.84 5.13 -11.07
CA TYR A 160 3.60 5.90 -11.21
C TYR A 160 3.75 7.32 -10.65
N GLU A 161 3.00 8.29 -11.18
CA GLU A 161 2.88 9.63 -10.60
C GLU A 161 1.72 9.63 -9.59
N VAL A 162 2.03 9.55 -8.30
CA VAL A 162 1.02 9.31 -7.25
C VAL A 162 0.61 10.61 -6.55
N THR A 163 -0.70 10.81 -6.36
CA THR A 163 -1.26 11.81 -5.43
C THR A 163 -1.91 11.12 -4.24
N ARG A 164 -1.46 11.43 -3.02
CA ARG A 164 -2.11 11.09 -1.76
C ARG A 164 -3.21 12.11 -1.45
N GLU A 165 -4.46 11.69 -1.42
CA GLU A 165 -5.60 12.59 -1.21
C GLU A 165 -6.43 12.20 0.02
N TYR A 166 -6.89 13.22 0.73
CA TYR A 166 -7.81 13.11 1.86
C TYR A 166 -9.10 13.85 1.52
N TYR A 167 -10.24 13.15 1.56
CA TYR A 167 -11.55 13.78 1.42
C TYR A 167 -12.09 14.22 2.79
N ILE A 168 -12.38 15.51 2.94
CA ILE A 168 -12.95 16.11 4.14
C ILE A 168 -14.47 16.15 3.97
N ASN A 169 -15.18 15.35 4.76
CA ASN A 169 -16.64 15.37 4.83
C ASN A 169 -17.14 16.53 5.73
N ASP A 170 -16.92 17.76 5.28
CA ASP A 170 -17.31 19.01 5.95
C ASP A 170 -18.61 19.61 5.38
N GLY A 171 -19.30 18.89 4.50
CA GLY A 171 -20.57 19.28 3.89
C GLY A 171 -21.82 18.94 4.72
N GLY A 172 -21.75 17.87 5.53
CA GLY A 172 -22.92 17.27 6.18
C GLY A 172 -23.35 17.89 7.51
N ALA A 173 -24.47 17.38 8.08
CA ALA A 173 -25.02 17.85 9.35
C ALA A 173 -24.13 17.54 10.58
N GLN A 174 -23.20 16.60 10.46
CA GLN A 174 -22.30 16.23 11.57
C GLN A 174 -21.38 17.37 12.00
N VAL A 175 -20.94 18.22 11.07
CA VAL A 175 -20.13 19.39 11.44
C VAL A 175 -20.94 20.49 12.12
N ASP A 176 -22.26 20.55 11.91
CA ASP A 176 -23.14 21.43 12.70
C ASP A 176 -23.29 20.90 14.13
N VAL A 177 -23.38 19.58 14.30
CA VAL A 177 -23.38 18.93 15.63
C VAL A 177 -22.05 19.17 16.35
N LEU A 178 -20.92 19.10 15.64
CA LEU A 178 -19.61 19.46 16.16
C LEU A 178 -19.59 20.93 16.61
N ALA A 179 -20.07 21.85 15.78
CA ALA A 179 -20.13 23.27 16.12
C ALA A 179 -20.93 23.53 17.40
N ARG A 180 -22.11 22.90 17.53
CA ARG A 180 -22.92 22.96 18.77
C ARG A 180 -22.17 22.41 19.97
N SER A 181 -21.44 21.30 19.81
CA SER A 181 -20.66 20.68 20.88
C SER A 181 -19.49 21.58 21.32
N VAL A 182 -18.81 22.23 20.38
CA VAL A 182 -17.77 23.23 20.68
C VAL A 182 -18.36 24.46 21.36
N TYR A 183 -19.55 24.91 20.96
CA TYR A 183 -20.24 26.01 21.63
C TYR A 183 -20.56 25.67 23.09
N LEU A 184 -20.98 24.43 23.40
CA LEU A 184 -21.15 23.98 24.78
C LEU A 184 -19.82 24.04 25.57
N ARG A 185 -18.70 23.60 24.98
CA ARG A 185 -17.36 23.72 25.59
C ARG A 185 -16.92 25.18 25.76
N TYR A 186 -17.34 26.08 24.87
CA TYR A 186 -17.13 27.53 24.99
C TYR A 186 -17.92 28.13 26.17
N LEU A 187 -19.15 27.71 26.40
CA LEU A 187 -19.94 28.10 27.57
C LEU A 187 -19.31 27.57 28.86
N GLU A 188 -18.86 26.31 28.87
CA GLU A 188 -18.13 25.71 29.98
C GLU A 188 -16.85 26.49 30.31
N ALA A 189 -16.09 26.91 29.28
CA ALA A 189 -14.90 27.77 29.46
C ALA A 189 -15.24 29.14 30.07
N HIS A 190 -16.49 29.59 30.01
CA HIS A 190 -17.01 30.78 30.71
C HIS A 190 -17.58 30.48 32.10
N GLY A 191 -17.39 29.27 32.63
CA GLY A 191 -17.88 28.85 33.93
C GLY A 191 -19.40 28.62 33.96
N ARG A 192 -20.03 28.40 32.80
CA ARG A 192 -21.44 27.99 32.72
C ARG A 192 -21.54 26.48 32.90
N GLU A 193 -22.55 26.05 33.64
CA GLU A 193 -22.95 24.65 33.68
C GLU A 193 -23.59 24.29 32.33
N VAL A 194 -23.13 23.20 31.71
CA VAL A 194 -23.61 22.72 30.41
C VAL A 194 -23.96 21.24 30.50
N ALA A 195 -24.99 20.84 29.77
CA ALA A 195 -25.35 19.45 29.56
C ALA A 195 -25.12 19.09 28.09
N PHE A 196 -24.49 17.95 27.84
CA PHE A 196 -24.34 17.40 26.51
C PHE A 196 -25.54 16.49 26.23
N GLU A 197 -26.41 16.91 25.32
CA GLU A 197 -27.56 16.11 24.90
C GLU A 197 -27.13 14.90 24.05
N ASP A 198 -27.97 13.86 24.04
CA ASP A 198 -27.75 12.68 23.22
C ASP A 198 -27.59 13.07 21.74
N GLY A 199 -26.51 12.58 21.12
CA GLY A 199 -26.15 12.91 19.73
C GLY A 199 -25.16 14.06 19.58
N THR A 200 -24.79 14.77 20.65
CA THR A 200 -23.64 15.70 20.65
C THR A 200 -22.31 14.96 20.82
N TYR A 201 -21.20 15.69 20.68
CA TYR A 201 -19.85 15.16 20.90
C TYR A 201 -19.32 15.62 22.28
N PRO A 202 -19.36 14.79 23.33
CA PRO A 202 -18.96 15.19 24.68
C PRO A 202 -17.47 14.98 24.98
N GLY A 203 -16.65 14.55 24.01
CA GLY A 203 -15.27 14.12 24.29
C GLY A 203 -14.38 15.23 24.85
N ASP A 204 -13.39 14.85 25.67
CA ASP A 204 -12.48 15.81 26.32
C ASP A 204 -11.59 16.55 25.31
N TYR A 205 -11.40 15.97 24.12
CA TYR A 205 -10.66 16.60 23.02
C TYR A 205 -11.25 17.94 22.56
N LEU A 206 -12.52 18.24 22.88
CA LEU A 206 -13.14 19.52 22.57
C LEU A 206 -12.96 20.59 23.66
N ILE A 207 -12.45 20.25 24.84
CA ILE A 207 -12.26 21.21 25.95
C ILE A 207 -11.32 22.34 25.50
N GLU A 208 -10.15 22.00 24.97
CA GLU A 208 -9.18 22.98 24.47
C GLU A 208 -9.72 23.78 23.28
N VAL A 209 -10.62 23.19 22.49
CA VAL A 209 -11.26 23.86 21.34
C VAL A 209 -12.24 24.92 21.83
N GLY A 210 -13.05 24.62 22.85
CA GLY A 210 -13.96 25.59 23.48
C GLY A 210 -13.20 26.73 24.17
N GLN A 211 -12.08 26.44 24.83
CA GLN A 211 -11.18 27.44 25.40
C GLN A 211 -10.58 28.34 24.31
N ALA A 212 -10.09 27.77 23.21
CA ALA A 212 -9.56 28.53 22.09
C ALA A 212 -10.64 29.37 21.39
N LEU A 213 -11.88 28.89 21.31
CA LEU A 213 -12.99 29.70 20.82
C LEU A 213 -13.23 30.90 21.74
N LYS A 214 -13.23 30.70 23.06
CA LYS A 214 -13.34 31.80 24.04
C LYS A 214 -12.23 32.83 23.88
N GLU A 215 -11.00 32.40 23.68
CA GLU A 215 -9.86 33.30 23.42
C GLU A 215 -10.06 34.11 22.13
N LYS A 216 -10.61 33.47 21.09
CA LYS A 216 -10.84 34.10 19.79
C LYS A 216 -11.95 35.15 19.80
N VAL A 217 -13.10 34.85 20.43
CA VAL A 217 -14.31 35.67 20.33
C VAL A 217 -14.75 36.33 21.64
N GLY A 218 -14.05 36.10 22.75
CA GLY A 218 -14.44 36.62 24.06
C GLY A 218 -15.85 36.15 24.46
N ASP A 219 -16.69 37.09 24.89
CA ASP A 219 -18.08 36.87 25.31
C ASP A 219 -19.11 37.11 24.19
N ALA A 220 -18.67 37.36 22.95
CA ALA A 220 -19.52 37.79 21.85
C ALA A 220 -20.71 36.85 21.54
N TYR A 221 -20.56 35.55 21.81
CA TYR A 221 -21.59 34.54 21.55
C TYR A 221 -22.43 34.19 22.78
N LEU A 222 -22.14 34.72 23.96
CA LEU A 222 -22.92 34.42 25.16
C LEU A 222 -24.38 34.89 25.01
N GLY A 223 -25.32 33.95 25.15
CA GLY A 223 -26.75 34.24 25.07
C GLY A 223 -27.26 34.62 23.67
N GLN A 224 -26.41 34.53 22.64
CA GLN A 224 -26.80 34.80 21.26
C GLN A 224 -27.54 33.60 20.65
N PRO A 225 -28.49 33.84 19.73
CA PRO A 225 -29.18 32.77 19.02
C PRO A 225 -28.22 32.00 18.11
N GLU A 226 -28.52 30.72 17.87
CA GLU A 226 -27.68 29.80 17.09
C GLU A 226 -27.26 30.35 15.71
N ALA A 227 -28.17 31.05 15.03
CA ALA A 227 -27.92 31.65 13.73
C ALA A 227 -26.76 32.67 13.72
N VAL A 228 -26.39 33.24 14.87
CA VAL A 228 -25.29 34.23 14.98
C VAL A 228 -23.92 33.56 14.99
N TRP A 229 -23.80 32.37 15.58
CA TRP A 229 -22.49 31.75 15.81
C TRP A 229 -22.29 30.44 15.04
N LEU A 230 -23.34 29.74 14.59
CA LEU A 230 -23.23 28.39 14.05
C LEU A 230 -22.25 28.30 12.87
N GLY A 231 -22.36 29.21 11.90
CA GLY A 231 -21.49 29.20 10.71
C GLY A 231 -20.01 29.41 11.05
N GLU A 232 -19.71 30.42 11.87
CA GLU A 232 -18.33 30.71 12.26
C GLU A 232 -17.74 29.65 13.19
N VAL A 233 -18.53 29.12 14.12
CA VAL A 233 -18.11 28.06 15.03
C VAL A 233 -17.93 26.75 14.27
N ARG A 234 -18.74 26.46 13.25
CA ARG A 234 -18.57 25.30 12.36
C ARG A 234 -17.24 25.36 11.63
N ASP A 235 -16.93 26.49 10.99
CA ASP A 235 -15.67 26.64 10.25
C ASP A 235 -14.48 26.57 11.22
N PHE A 236 -14.55 27.26 12.36
CA PHE A 236 -13.53 27.18 13.41
C PHE A 236 -13.32 25.76 13.95
N ALA A 237 -14.41 25.05 14.28
CA ALA A 237 -14.32 23.71 14.83
C ALA A 237 -13.75 22.72 13.81
N THR A 238 -14.19 22.81 12.55
CA THR A 238 -13.69 21.96 11.45
C THR A 238 -12.20 22.18 11.24
N ASP A 239 -11.74 23.43 11.20
CA ASP A 239 -10.32 23.76 11.07
C ASP A 239 -9.49 23.19 12.22
N ARG A 240 -9.99 23.28 13.47
CA ARG A 240 -9.32 22.72 14.65
C ARG A 240 -9.26 21.20 14.61
N MET A 241 -10.33 20.52 14.19
CA MET A 241 -10.34 19.06 14.05
C MET A 241 -9.43 18.60 12.91
N MET A 242 -9.39 19.32 11.79
CA MET A 242 -8.46 19.02 10.71
C MET A 242 -7.00 19.25 11.11
N GLY A 243 -6.72 20.24 11.97
CA GLY A 243 -5.40 20.40 12.59
C GLY A 243 -4.99 19.16 13.38
N LEU A 244 -5.86 18.70 14.29
CA LEU A 244 -5.63 17.49 15.09
C LEU A 244 -5.40 16.24 14.22
N ILE A 245 -6.22 16.06 13.17
CA ILE A 245 -6.07 14.94 12.23
C ILE A 245 -4.73 15.00 11.50
N ARG A 246 -4.29 16.18 11.05
CA ARG A 246 -2.99 16.35 10.39
C ARG A 246 -1.84 16.01 11.34
N ASP A 247 -1.92 16.46 12.58
CA ASP A 247 -0.89 16.16 13.60
C ASP A 247 -0.83 14.66 13.90
N ASP A 248 -1.98 13.98 13.98
CA ASP A 248 -2.08 12.52 14.14
C ASP A 248 -1.48 11.76 12.96
N LEU A 249 -1.77 12.17 11.73
CA LEU A 249 -1.16 11.58 10.53
C LEU A 249 0.35 11.82 10.50
N ALA A 250 0.81 13.05 10.79
CA ALA A 250 2.23 13.39 10.81
C ALA A 250 3.02 12.57 11.82
N ALA A 251 2.43 12.27 12.98
CA ALA A 251 3.06 11.43 13.99
C ALA A 251 3.16 9.95 13.59
N LEU A 252 2.28 9.48 12.69
CA LEU A 252 2.39 8.19 12.03
C LEU A 252 3.31 8.24 10.80
N GLY A 253 3.95 9.38 10.50
CA GLY A 253 4.78 9.57 9.31
C GLY A 253 3.98 9.65 8.01
N VAL A 254 2.69 9.99 8.05
CA VAL A 254 1.82 10.13 6.88
C VAL A 254 1.65 11.60 6.51
N THR A 255 1.93 11.93 5.26
CA THR A 255 1.67 13.26 4.68
C THR A 255 0.78 13.13 3.45
N MET A 256 -0.23 13.98 3.35
CA MET A 256 -1.14 14.03 2.21
C MET A 256 -0.74 15.16 1.26
N ASP A 257 -0.81 14.90 -0.04
CA ASP A 257 -0.53 15.91 -1.08
C ASP A 257 -1.72 16.87 -1.25
N ARG A 258 -2.94 16.36 -1.05
CA ARG A 258 -4.17 17.13 -1.22
C ARG A 258 -5.21 16.81 -0.16
N PHE A 259 -5.91 17.86 0.27
CA PHE A 259 -7.13 17.75 1.04
C PHE A 259 -8.27 18.36 0.22
N PHE A 260 -9.34 17.59 0.01
CA PHE A 260 -10.50 18.00 -0.76
C PHE A 260 -11.69 18.22 0.17
N SER A 261 -12.27 19.42 0.16
CA SER A 261 -13.42 19.76 0.99
C SER A 261 -14.72 19.43 0.25
N GLU A 262 -15.61 18.64 0.86
CA GLU A 262 -16.96 18.42 0.36
C GLU A 262 -17.74 19.74 0.25
N LYS A 263 -17.59 20.64 1.23
CA LYS A 263 -18.20 21.98 1.25
C LYS A 263 -17.90 22.74 -0.05
N SER A 264 -16.73 22.52 -0.66
CA SER A 264 -16.36 23.16 -1.93
C SER A 264 -17.19 22.72 -3.16
N LEU A 265 -17.97 21.64 -3.04
CA LEU A 265 -18.88 21.17 -4.10
C LEU A 265 -20.23 21.88 -4.08
N TYR A 266 -20.68 22.32 -2.91
CA TYR A 266 -21.99 22.94 -2.77
C TYR A 266 -21.97 24.41 -3.21
N GLY A 267 -22.99 24.82 -3.95
CA GLY A 267 -23.14 26.21 -4.43
C GLY A 267 -22.18 26.62 -5.56
N THR A 268 -21.35 25.70 -6.07
CA THR A 268 -20.40 25.98 -7.16
C THR A 268 -20.86 25.50 -8.54
N GLY A 269 -21.97 24.78 -8.62
CA GLY A 269 -22.46 24.19 -9.87
C GLY A 269 -21.76 22.87 -10.23
N ARG A 270 -20.81 22.38 -9.42
CA ARG A 270 -20.05 21.16 -9.73
C ARG A 270 -20.88 19.88 -9.62
N ILE A 271 -21.76 19.80 -8.62
CA ILE A 271 -22.69 18.68 -8.50
C ILE A 271 -23.62 18.66 -9.71
N GLU A 272 -24.16 19.82 -10.07
CA GLU A 272 -25.03 19.99 -11.22
C GLU A 272 -24.31 19.58 -12.52
N ALA A 273 -23.06 20.02 -12.72
CA ALA A 273 -22.28 19.68 -13.91
C ALA A 273 -22.03 18.16 -14.04
N ALA A 274 -21.71 17.47 -12.94
CA ALA A 274 -21.52 16.02 -12.96
C ALA A 274 -22.82 15.28 -13.29
N ILE A 275 -23.94 15.70 -12.69
CA ILE A 275 -25.25 15.10 -12.96
C ILE A 275 -25.74 15.40 -14.38
N GLU A 276 -25.52 16.61 -14.89
CA GLU A 276 -25.87 16.95 -16.27
C GLU A 276 -25.01 16.19 -17.30
N THR A 277 -23.76 15.88 -16.97
CA THR A 277 -22.93 14.99 -17.78
C THR A 277 -23.56 13.59 -17.88
N LEU A 278 -24.01 13.01 -16.76
CA LEU A 278 -24.72 11.72 -16.76
C LEU A 278 -26.08 11.82 -17.48
N ARG A 279 -26.79 12.96 -17.35
CA ARG A 279 -28.05 13.19 -18.04
C ARG A 279 -27.87 13.26 -19.55
N GLY A 280 -26.82 13.95 -20.02
CA GLY A 280 -26.46 14.02 -21.44
C GLY A 280 -26.15 12.64 -22.05
N LYS A 281 -25.69 11.69 -21.23
CA LYS A 281 -25.50 10.27 -21.60
C LYS A 281 -26.77 9.43 -21.51
N GLY A 282 -27.91 10.01 -21.12
CA GLY A 282 -29.17 9.27 -20.95
C GLY A 282 -29.21 8.35 -19.73
N LEU A 283 -28.31 8.57 -18.75
CA LEU A 283 -28.17 7.74 -17.56
C LEU A 283 -28.96 8.27 -16.36
N ILE A 284 -29.56 9.46 -16.47
CA ILE A 284 -30.47 10.01 -15.45
C ILE A 284 -31.91 9.92 -15.95
N TYR A 285 -32.78 9.29 -15.17
CA TYR A 285 -34.19 9.11 -15.51
C TYR A 285 -35.11 9.21 -14.28
N LYS A 286 -36.41 9.30 -14.50
CA LYS A 286 -37.42 9.17 -13.44
C LYS A 286 -37.96 7.74 -13.40
N GLY A 287 -37.95 7.13 -12.23
CA GLY A 287 -38.45 5.77 -12.06
C GLY A 287 -38.74 5.42 -10.61
N THR A 288 -39.30 4.24 -10.39
CA THR A 288 -39.63 3.71 -9.06
C THR A 288 -38.74 2.51 -8.78
N LEU A 289 -38.06 2.52 -7.63
CA LEU A 289 -37.23 1.40 -7.20
C LEU A 289 -38.11 0.27 -6.65
N GLU A 290 -37.64 -0.96 -6.82
CA GLU A 290 -38.21 -2.12 -6.14
C GLU A 290 -38.00 -2.01 -4.62
N PRO A 291 -38.87 -2.63 -3.80
CA PRO A 291 -38.69 -2.66 -2.37
C PRO A 291 -37.33 -3.29 -2.01
N PRO A 292 -36.68 -2.85 -0.91
CA PRO A 292 -35.39 -3.39 -0.49
C PRO A 292 -35.46 -4.91 -0.33
N LYS A 293 -34.44 -5.62 -0.83
CA LYS A 293 -34.31 -7.06 -0.59
C LYS A 293 -34.09 -7.31 0.90
N GLY A 294 -35.05 -7.92 1.59
CA GLY A 294 -34.99 -8.20 3.02
C GLY A 294 -36.23 -7.70 3.78
N LYS A 295 -36.04 -7.13 4.97
CA LYS A 295 -37.15 -6.56 5.76
C LYS A 295 -37.53 -5.20 5.15
N THR A 296 -38.63 -5.17 4.42
CA THR A 296 -39.24 -3.92 3.95
C THR A 296 -39.60 -3.06 5.17
N PRO A 297 -39.09 -1.82 5.26
CA PRO A 297 -39.51 -0.89 6.29
C PRO A 297 -41.03 -0.72 6.29
N GLU A 298 -41.66 -0.57 7.47
CA GLU A 298 -43.11 -0.40 7.58
C GLU A 298 -43.61 0.89 6.89
N ASP A 299 -42.70 1.84 6.65
CA ASP A 299 -42.90 3.12 5.98
C ASP A 299 -42.47 3.12 4.49
N TRP A 300 -42.15 1.96 3.91
CA TRP A 300 -41.80 1.91 2.49
C TRP A 300 -43.03 2.07 1.59
N GLU A 301 -42.97 3.05 0.70
CA GLU A 301 -43.95 3.25 -0.36
C GLU A 301 -43.26 3.39 -1.72
N PRO A 302 -43.84 2.83 -2.81
CA PRO A 302 -43.33 3.05 -4.15
C PRO A 302 -43.49 4.53 -4.50
N ARG A 303 -42.36 5.20 -4.76
CA ARG A 303 -42.31 6.62 -5.14
C ARG A 303 -41.44 6.79 -6.37
N GLU A 304 -41.91 7.61 -7.31
CA GLU A 304 -41.12 8.06 -8.44
C GLU A 304 -39.99 8.96 -7.95
N GLN A 305 -38.76 8.65 -8.36
CA GLN A 305 -37.53 9.30 -7.92
C GLN A 305 -36.65 9.59 -9.14
N THR A 306 -35.75 10.56 -9.00
CA THR A 306 -34.68 10.79 -10.00
C THR A 306 -33.55 9.80 -9.72
N LEU A 307 -33.32 8.90 -10.67
CA LEU A 307 -32.42 7.76 -10.55
C LEU A 307 -31.25 7.90 -11.53
N PHE A 308 -30.06 7.55 -11.06
CA PHE A 308 -28.91 7.21 -11.89
C PHE A 308 -28.97 5.74 -12.25
N LYS A 309 -28.94 5.45 -13.55
CA LYS A 309 -28.99 4.11 -14.13
C LYS A 309 -27.65 3.36 -13.99
N SER A 310 -27.21 3.18 -12.74
CA SER A 310 -25.93 2.58 -12.38
C SER A 310 -25.83 1.09 -12.74
N THR A 311 -26.97 0.41 -12.93
CA THR A 311 -27.00 -1.01 -13.33
C THR A 311 -26.39 -1.26 -14.72
N GLU A 312 -26.47 -0.29 -15.65
CA GLU A 312 -25.78 -0.36 -16.95
C GLU A 312 -24.24 -0.34 -16.81
N HIS A 313 -23.73 0.02 -15.62
CA HIS A 313 -22.30 0.06 -15.28
C HIS A 313 -21.90 -0.94 -14.19
N GLY A 314 -22.72 -1.98 -13.95
CA GLY A 314 -22.39 -3.10 -13.08
C GLY A 314 -22.77 -2.95 -11.60
N ASP A 315 -23.60 -1.96 -11.25
CA ASP A 315 -24.24 -1.88 -9.94
C ASP A 315 -25.41 -2.87 -9.80
N ASP A 316 -25.84 -3.15 -8.57
CA ASP A 316 -26.92 -4.10 -8.29
C ASP A 316 -28.32 -3.50 -8.46
N VAL A 317 -28.46 -2.19 -8.23
CA VAL A 317 -29.71 -1.43 -8.32
C VAL A 317 -29.39 0.03 -8.64
N ASP A 318 -30.25 0.65 -9.45
CA ASP A 318 -30.15 2.06 -9.79
C ASP A 318 -30.25 2.94 -8.54
N ARG A 319 -29.53 4.06 -8.54
CA ARG A 319 -29.30 4.85 -7.32
C ARG A 319 -30.07 6.16 -7.34
N PRO A 320 -30.79 6.50 -6.25
CA PRO A 320 -31.42 7.81 -6.14
C PRO A 320 -30.36 8.89 -5.97
N ILE A 321 -30.43 9.91 -6.82
CA ILE A 321 -29.51 11.06 -6.77
C ILE A 321 -30.15 12.32 -6.19
N MET A 322 -31.49 12.37 -6.12
CA MET A 322 -32.24 13.51 -5.59
C MET A 322 -33.31 13.03 -4.60
N LYS A 323 -33.48 13.77 -3.50
CA LYS A 323 -34.52 13.56 -2.48
C LYS A 323 -35.85 14.16 -2.95
N SER A 324 -36.93 13.81 -2.23
CA SER A 324 -38.28 14.30 -2.53
C SER A 324 -38.47 15.81 -2.38
N ASP A 325 -37.64 16.46 -1.55
CA ASP A 325 -37.64 17.92 -1.33
C ASP A 325 -36.85 18.68 -2.41
N GLY A 326 -36.30 17.97 -3.40
CA GLY A 326 -35.47 18.53 -4.48
C GLY A 326 -34.00 18.67 -4.13
N SER A 327 -33.59 18.40 -2.88
CA SER A 327 -32.18 18.42 -2.49
C SER A 327 -31.45 17.16 -2.96
N TRP A 328 -30.12 17.25 -3.08
CA TRP A 328 -29.27 16.14 -3.50
C TRP A 328 -29.19 15.03 -2.42
N THR A 329 -29.05 13.78 -2.84
CA THR A 329 -28.67 12.68 -1.92
C THR A 329 -27.17 12.76 -1.60
N TYR A 330 -26.70 12.05 -0.58
CA TYR A 330 -25.27 11.94 -0.27
C TYR A 330 -24.44 11.32 -1.39
N PHE A 331 -25.08 10.64 -2.34
CA PHE A 331 -24.37 10.05 -3.47
C PHE A 331 -24.05 11.08 -4.58
N ALA A 332 -24.79 12.19 -4.66
CA ALA A 332 -24.52 13.23 -5.65
C ALA A 332 -23.17 13.95 -5.43
N PRO A 333 -22.78 14.37 -4.20
CA PRO A 333 -21.45 14.92 -3.98
C PRO A 333 -20.35 13.87 -4.22
N ASP A 334 -20.57 12.58 -3.92
CA ASP A 334 -19.62 11.51 -4.26
C ASP A 334 -19.38 11.43 -5.78
N ILE A 335 -20.46 11.49 -6.59
CA ILE A 335 -20.39 11.54 -8.06
C ILE A 335 -19.61 12.78 -8.51
N ALA A 336 -19.92 13.94 -7.94
CA ALA A 336 -19.28 15.21 -8.30
C ALA A 336 -17.78 15.23 -7.95
N TYR A 337 -17.42 14.64 -6.82
CA TYR A 337 -16.04 14.52 -6.38
C TYR A 337 -15.24 13.60 -7.30
N HIS A 338 -15.80 12.46 -7.71
CA HIS A 338 -15.14 11.58 -8.67
C HIS A 338 -15.09 12.17 -10.08
N PHE A 339 -16.09 12.98 -10.46
CA PHE A 339 -16.04 13.77 -11.67
C PHE A 339 -14.87 14.76 -11.65
N ASP A 340 -14.65 15.48 -10.53
CA ASP A 340 -13.47 16.34 -10.36
C ASP A 340 -12.14 15.56 -10.47
N LYS A 341 -12.03 14.36 -9.86
CA LYS A 341 -10.84 13.51 -10.01
C LYS A 341 -10.59 13.17 -11.49
N ILE A 342 -11.62 12.80 -12.24
CA ILE A 342 -11.51 12.48 -13.67
C ILE A 342 -11.09 13.72 -14.48
N GLU A 343 -11.67 14.89 -14.20
CA GLU A 343 -11.32 16.15 -14.88
C GLU A 343 -9.89 16.60 -14.57
N ARG A 344 -9.35 16.25 -13.40
CA ARG A 344 -7.94 16.45 -13.05
C ARG A 344 -6.98 15.58 -13.85
N GLY A 345 -7.48 14.61 -14.61
CA GLY A 345 -6.69 13.81 -15.55
C GLY A 345 -5.90 12.68 -14.91
N TYR A 346 -6.42 12.08 -13.83
CA TYR A 346 -5.87 10.82 -13.32
C TYR A 346 -6.20 9.67 -14.26
N ASP A 347 -5.21 8.81 -14.49
CA ASP A 347 -5.34 7.60 -15.30
C ASP A 347 -5.98 6.47 -14.50
N GLN A 348 -5.77 6.43 -13.18
CA GLN A 348 -6.39 5.45 -12.28
C GLN A 348 -6.77 6.08 -10.94
N LEU A 349 -7.85 5.58 -10.33
CA LEU A 349 -8.29 5.96 -9.00
C LEU A 349 -8.24 4.77 -8.05
N ILE A 350 -7.72 4.99 -6.84
CA ILE A 350 -7.73 4.01 -5.76
C ILE A 350 -8.35 4.66 -4.53
N ASP A 351 -9.42 4.07 -4.02
CA ASP A 351 -10.03 4.48 -2.76
C ASP A 351 -9.81 3.41 -1.68
N VAL A 352 -9.33 3.82 -0.50
CA VAL A 352 -9.13 2.94 0.66
C VAL A 352 -10.25 3.18 1.67
N PHE A 353 -11.17 2.21 1.77
CA PHE A 353 -12.34 2.30 2.64
C PHE A 353 -12.28 1.30 3.81
N GLY A 354 -13.02 1.61 4.88
CA GLY A 354 -13.33 0.64 5.92
C GLY A 354 -14.21 -0.51 5.40
N ALA A 355 -14.09 -1.70 6.00
CA ALA A 355 -14.87 -2.88 5.61
C ALA A 355 -16.40 -2.70 5.71
N ASP A 356 -16.86 -1.79 6.56
CA ASP A 356 -18.25 -1.36 6.70
C ASP A 356 -18.83 -0.69 5.44
N HIS A 357 -17.97 -0.20 4.54
CA HIS A 357 -18.35 0.45 3.29
C HIS A 357 -18.39 -0.50 2.09
N GLY A 358 -18.29 -1.83 2.30
CA GLY A 358 -18.27 -2.81 1.21
C GLY A 358 -19.49 -2.76 0.27
N GLY A 359 -20.67 -2.40 0.80
CA GLY A 359 -21.90 -2.21 0.00
C GLY A 359 -21.89 -0.96 -0.90
N TYR A 360 -20.92 -0.06 -0.71
CA TYR A 360 -20.74 1.18 -1.46
C TYR A 360 -19.79 1.02 -2.66
N VAL A 361 -19.04 -0.08 -2.72
CA VAL A 361 -18.02 -0.30 -3.76
C VAL A 361 -18.62 -0.31 -5.18
N LYS A 362 -19.68 -1.10 -5.41
CA LYS A 362 -20.26 -1.24 -6.76
C LYS A 362 -20.83 0.05 -7.30
N ARG A 363 -21.53 0.83 -6.45
CA ARG A 363 -22.11 2.11 -6.87
C ARG A 363 -21.03 3.13 -7.24
N MET A 364 -19.92 3.18 -6.50
CA MET A 364 -18.82 4.09 -6.82
C MET A 364 -18.12 3.69 -8.12
N LYS A 365 -17.86 2.40 -8.32
CA LYS A 365 -17.30 1.89 -9.58
C LYS A 365 -18.23 2.19 -10.76
N ALA A 366 -19.54 2.05 -10.58
CA ALA A 366 -20.53 2.39 -11.60
C ALA A 366 -20.53 3.90 -11.93
N ALA A 367 -20.44 4.77 -10.91
CA ALA A 367 -20.35 6.21 -11.12
C ALA A 367 -19.08 6.60 -11.91
N VAL A 368 -17.91 6.10 -11.50
CA VAL A 368 -16.64 6.40 -12.21
C VAL A 368 -16.66 5.85 -13.64
N SER A 369 -17.15 4.63 -13.83
CA SER A 369 -17.32 4.02 -15.16
C SER A 369 -18.21 4.89 -16.06
N ALA A 370 -19.35 5.35 -15.55
CA ALA A 370 -20.28 6.21 -16.29
C ALA A 370 -19.71 7.59 -16.61
N LEU A 371 -19.01 8.21 -15.66
CA LEU A 371 -18.41 9.53 -15.86
C LEU A 371 -17.24 9.49 -16.87
N SER A 372 -16.42 8.44 -16.79
CA SER A 372 -15.20 8.31 -17.62
C SER A 372 -15.38 7.56 -18.94
N ASP A 373 -16.58 7.03 -19.22
CA ASP A 373 -16.84 6.09 -20.33
C ASP A 373 -15.96 4.84 -20.26
N GLY A 374 -15.72 4.35 -19.04
CA GLY A 374 -14.87 3.20 -18.76
C GLY A 374 -13.37 3.42 -18.94
N ARG A 375 -12.92 4.66 -19.24
CA ARG A 375 -11.49 4.95 -19.45
C ARG A 375 -10.68 4.95 -18.17
N VAL A 376 -11.25 5.41 -17.05
CA VAL A 376 -10.55 5.52 -15.76
C VAL A 376 -11.05 4.40 -14.85
N PRO A 377 -10.22 3.40 -14.50
CA PRO A 377 -10.59 2.39 -13.52
C PRO A 377 -10.63 2.98 -12.10
N LEU A 378 -11.60 2.52 -11.31
CA LEU A 378 -11.62 2.70 -9.86
C LEU A 378 -11.37 1.36 -9.17
N ASP A 379 -10.28 1.28 -8.41
CA ASP A 379 -10.04 0.19 -7.46
C ASP A 379 -10.42 0.63 -6.05
N VAL A 380 -11.19 -0.20 -5.34
CA VAL A 380 -11.62 0.11 -3.97
C VAL A 380 -11.03 -0.96 -3.06
N LYS A 381 -10.13 -0.55 -2.17
CA LYS A 381 -9.47 -1.41 -1.19
C LYS A 381 -10.18 -1.32 0.14
N LEU A 382 -10.77 -2.43 0.58
CA LEU A 382 -11.39 -2.53 1.89
C LEU A 382 -10.35 -2.93 2.94
N THR A 383 -10.26 -2.16 4.03
CA THR A 383 -9.44 -2.49 5.20
C THR A 383 -10.33 -3.02 6.32
N GLN A 384 -10.05 -4.25 6.76
CA GLN A 384 -10.75 -4.87 7.90
C GLN A 384 -10.36 -4.25 9.23
N LEU A 385 -11.26 -4.40 10.20
CA LEU A 385 -11.07 -3.90 11.56
C LEU A 385 -9.82 -4.49 12.23
N VAL A 386 -9.19 -3.66 13.06
CA VAL A 386 -8.10 -4.04 13.96
C VAL A 386 -8.69 -4.40 15.32
N LYS A 387 -8.31 -5.55 15.85
CA LYS A 387 -8.63 -5.95 17.22
C LYS A 387 -7.43 -5.65 18.11
N LEU A 388 -7.66 -4.92 19.19
CA LEU A 388 -6.63 -4.55 20.14
C LEU A 388 -6.56 -5.55 21.28
N TYR A 389 -5.33 -5.92 21.66
CA TYR A 389 -5.02 -6.83 22.75
C TYR A 389 -3.86 -6.29 23.58
N GLN A 390 -3.79 -6.72 24.84
CA GLN A 390 -2.65 -6.49 25.71
C GLN A 390 -2.40 -7.80 26.46
N ASN A 391 -1.23 -8.42 26.23
CA ASN A 391 -0.90 -9.71 26.84
C ASN A 391 -1.94 -10.81 26.53
N GLY A 392 -2.45 -10.84 25.29
CA GLY A 392 -3.45 -11.81 24.84
C GLY A 392 -4.91 -11.50 25.21
N GLU A 393 -5.16 -10.51 26.08
CA GLU A 393 -6.51 -10.13 26.52
C GLU A 393 -7.05 -8.93 25.73
N PRO A 394 -8.35 -8.90 25.36
CA PRO A 394 -8.94 -7.77 24.63
C PRO A 394 -8.69 -6.44 25.34
N PHE A 395 -8.06 -5.51 24.63
CA PHE A 395 -7.68 -4.22 25.16
C PHE A 395 -8.73 -3.16 24.78
N LYS A 396 -9.33 -2.55 25.80
CA LYS A 396 -10.18 -1.36 25.67
C LYS A 396 -9.55 -0.26 26.51
N MET A 397 -9.01 0.77 25.88
CA MET A 397 -8.52 1.93 26.62
C MET A 397 -9.67 2.91 26.89
N SER A 398 -9.74 3.38 28.13
CA SER A 398 -10.57 4.50 28.56
C SER A 398 -9.62 5.63 28.95
N LYS A 399 -9.44 6.63 28.06
CA LYS A 399 -9.10 8.03 28.37
C LYS A 399 -9.00 8.91 27.10
N ARG A 400 -9.09 10.24 27.31
CA ARG A 400 -9.21 11.40 26.36
C ARG A 400 -10.44 11.44 25.44
N ALA A 401 -10.82 10.34 24.81
CA ALA A 401 -11.97 10.29 23.89
C ALA A 401 -13.23 9.65 24.49
N GLY A 402 -13.15 9.17 25.74
CA GLY A 402 -14.25 8.57 26.49
C GLY A 402 -14.74 7.20 26.00
N THR A 403 -14.42 6.77 24.77
CA THR A 403 -15.08 5.60 24.15
C THR A 403 -14.23 4.72 23.21
N PHE A 404 -13.06 5.15 22.72
CA PHE A 404 -12.24 4.38 21.77
C PHE A 404 -10.74 4.67 21.90
N VAL A 405 -9.90 3.76 21.39
CA VAL A 405 -8.43 3.93 21.31
C VAL A 405 -8.09 4.75 20.07
N THR A 406 -7.37 5.86 20.28
CA THR A 406 -6.98 6.78 19.21
C THR A 406 -5.77 6.26 18.44
N LEU A 407 -5.54 6.78 17.23
CA LEU A 407 -4.30 6.57 16.49
C LEU A 407 -3.10 7.05 17.29
N ARG A 408 -3.23 8.24 17.91
CA ARG A 408 -2.23 8.83 18.78
C ARG A 408 -1.82 7.90 19.92
N ASP A 409 -2.78 7.30 20.60
CA ASP A 409 -2.50 6.38 21.72
C ASP A 409 -1.63 5.19 21.27
N VAL A 410 -1.89 4.65 20.08
CA VAL A 410 -1.11 3.53 19.53
C VAL A 410 0.32 3.97 19.22
N VAL A 411 0.48 5.11 18.54
CA VAL A 411 1.80 5.66 18.18
C VAL A 411 2.60 6.03 19.42
N ASP A 412 2.00 6.71 20.40
CA ASP A 412 2.68 7.09 21.64
C ASP A 412 3.12 5.86 22.46
N GLN A 413 2.38 4.75 22.36
CA GLN A 413 2.66 3.54 23.12
C GLN A 413 3.74 2.65 22.48
N VAL A 414 3.79 2.52 21.15
CA VAL A 414 4.72 1.59 20.48
C VAL A 414 5.63 2.22 19.43
N GLY A 415 5.45 3.49 19.12
CA GLY A 415 6.15 4.20 18.06
C GLY A 415 5.50 4.03 16.68
N PRO A 416 5.79 4.97 15.75
CA PRO A 416 5.24 4.92 14.39
C PRO A 416 5.73 3.70 13.61
N ASP A 417 7.02 3.37 13.67
CA ASP A 417 7.62 2.28 12.90
C ASP A 417 6.97 0.92 13.17
N VAL A 418 6.81 0.58 14.46
CA VAL A 418 6.15 -0.65 14.90
C VAL A 418 4.69 -0.67 14.46
N THR A 419 4.00 0.46 14.62
CA THR A 419 2.61 0.61 14.18
C THR A 419 2.47 0.35 12.69
N ARG A 420 3.31 0.98 11.87
CA ARG A 420 3.28 0.88 10.41
C ARG A 420 3.60 -0.51 9.91
N PHE A 421 4.71 -1.09 10.36
CA PHE A 421 5.10 -2.42 9.91
C PHE A 421 4.05 -3.47 10.30
N HIS A 422 3.59 -3.45 11.56
CA HIS A 422 2.65 -4.47 12.06
C HIS A 422 1.32 -4.44 11.32
N MET A 423 0.81 -3.26 10.95
CA MET A 423 -0.44 -3.11 10.18
C MET A 423 -0.37 -3.74 8.77
N LEU A 424 0.84 -4.00 8.27
CA LEU A 424 1.11 -4.61 6.97
C LEU A 424 1.57 -6.07 7.07
N THR A 425 1.54 -6.67 8.26
CA THR A 425 1.80 -8.12 8.46
C THR A 425 0.62 -9.01 8.08
N ARG A 426 -0.47 -8.44 7.55
CA ARG A 426 -1.63 -9.15 7.02
C ARG A 426 -2.17 -8.41 5.81
N LYS A 427 -2.85 -9.13 4.92
CA LYS A 427 -3.61 -8.53 3.83
C LYS A 427 -4.69 -7.59 4.37
N ASN A 428 -4.98 -6.49 3.66
CA ASN A 428 -5.93 -5.47 4.07
C ASN A 428 -7.35 -6.02 4.33
N ASP A 429 -7.78 -7.00 3.55
CA ASP A 429 -9.11 -7.63 3.63
C ASP A 429 -9.21 -8.72 4.71
N ALA A 430 -8.14 -8.98 5.46
CA ALA A 430 -8.10 -9.92 6.58
C ALA A 430 -8.13 -9.19 7.93
N PRO A 431 -8.83 -9.69 8.96
CA PRO A 431 -8.74 -9.14 10.31
C PRO A 431 -7.28 -9.13 10.82
N LEU A 432 -6.94 -8.12 11.62
CA LEU A 432 -5.61 -7.98 12.22
C LEU A 432 -5.73 -7.89 13.74
N ASP A 433 -4.97 -8.72 14.44
CA ASP A 433 -4.80 -8.62 15.88
C ASP A 433 -3.55 -7.79 16.18
N PHE A 434 -3.71 -6.76 17.01
CA PHE A 434 -2.66 -5.87 17.45
C PHE A 434 -2.50 -6.02 18.96
N ASP A 435 -1.49 -6.79 19.37
CA ASP A 435 -1.16 -6.99 20.79
C ASP A 435 0.03 -6.13 21.18
N PHE A 436 -0.22 -5.12 22.01
CA PHE A 436 0.79 -4.15 22.44
C PHE A 436 2.04 -4.79 23.08
N ALA A 437 1.89 -5.94 23.76
CA ALA A 437 3.04 -6.63 24.34
C ALA A 437 3.85 -7.38 23.27
N LYS A 438 3.17 -8.03 22.32
CA LYS A 438 3.83 -8.83 21.28
C LYS A 438 4.57 -7.96 20.26
N VAL A 439 4.00 -6.82 19.88
CA VAL A 439 4.63 -5.92 18.91
C VAL A 439 5.89 -5.23 19.45
N LEU A 440 6.05 -5.20 20.78
CA LEU A 440 7.25 -4.69 21.46
C LEU A 440 8.24 -5.80 21.85
N GLU A 441 7.90 -7.07 21.61
CA GLU A 441 8.73 -8.20 22.00
C GLU A 441 10.02 -8.25 21.16
N GLN A 442 11.17 -8.38 21.82
CA GLN A 442 12.46 -8.57 21.16
C GLN A 442 12.68 -10.06 20.83
N SER A 443 11.84 -10.61 19.96
CA SER A 443 11.91 -12.03 19.57
C SER A 443 11.72 -12.23 18.08
N LYS A 444 12.05 -13.44 17.61
CA LYS A 444 11.86 -13.85 16.21
C LYS A 444 10.39 -13.88 15.77
N ASP A 445 9.47 -13.93 16.73
CA ASP A 445 8.03 -13.99 16.48
C ASP A 445 7.45 -12.59 16.25
N ASN A 446 8.22 -11.53 16.53
CA ASN A 446 7.93 -10.14 16.15
C ASN A 446 8.58 -9.80 14.80
N PRO A 447 7.82 -9.69 13.70
CA PRO A 447 8.39 -9.43 12.38
C PRO A 447 9.13 -8.11 12.27
N VAL A 448 8.68 -7.07 13.00
CA VAL A 448 9.30 -5.75 12.98
C VAL A 448 10.71 -5.84 13.56
N PHE A 449 10.81 -6.39 14.77
CA PHE A 449 12.09 -6.62 15.43
C PHE A 449 13.01 -7.49 14.56
N TYR A 450 12.48 -8.57 13.97
CA TYR A 450 13.26 -9.54 13.23
C TYR A 450 13.95 -8.93 11.98
N VAL A 451 13.23 -8.07 11.25
CA VAL A 451 13.76 -7.34 10.09
C VAL A 451 14.74 -6.25 10.52
N GLN A 452 14.37 -5.44 11.51
CA GLN A 452 15.25 -4.39 12.04
C GLN A 452 16.54 -4.94 12.63
N TYR A 453 16.47 -6.10 13.29
CA TYR A 453 17.64 -6.79 13.84
C TYR A 453 18.58 -7.28 12.75
N ALA A 454 18.08 -7.73 11.60
CA ALA A 454 18.93 -8.07 10.45
C ALA A 454 19.71 -6.83 9.98
N HIS A 455 19.03 -5.69 9.82
CA HIS A 455 19.66 -4.42 9.42
C HIS A 455 20.74 -3.99 10.44
N ALA A 456 20.40 -3.93 11.73
CA ALA A 456 21.32 -3.53 12.78
C ALA A 456 22.56 -4.44 12.90
N ARG A 457 22.41 -5.76 12.66
CA ARG A 457 23.55 -6.70 12.62
C ARG A 457 24.48 -6.39 11.45
N ILE A 458 23.94 -6.06 10.29
CA ILE A 458 24.75 -5.68 9.12
C ILE A 458 25.51 -4.39 9.44
N CYS A 459 24.84 -3.37 9.98
CA CYS A 459 25.49 -2.14 10.42
C CYS A 459 26.61 -2.40 11.44
N SER A 460 26.40 -3.32 12.39
CA SER A 460 27.45 -3.73 13.34
C SER A 460 28.66 -4.37 12.66
N VAL A 461 28.45 -5.23 11.64
CA VAL A 461 29.54 -5.82 10.85
C VAL A 461 30.30 -4.74 10.10
N LEU A 462 29.61 -3.79 9.46
CA LEU A 462 30.23 -2.69 8.73
C LEU A 462 31.10 -1.83 9.65
N ARG A 463 30.63 -1.52 10.87
CA ARG A 463 31.43 -0.79 11.87
C ARG A 463 32.69 -1.56 12.28
N LYS A 464 32.56 -2.85 12.59
CA LYS A 464 33.71 -3.71 12.94
C LYS A 464 34.71 -3.85 11.80
N ALA A 465 34.23 -3.92 10.55
CA ALA A 465 35.09 -3.94 9.38
C ALA A 465 35.90 -2.65 9.24
N ALA A 466 35.24 -1.49 9.44
CA ALA A 466 35.90 -0.20 9.41
C ALA A 466 36.95 -0.05 10.54
N GLU A 467 36.67 -0.56 11.75
CA GLU A 467 37.64 -0.62 12.86
C GLU A 467 38.86 -1.49 12.52
N ALA A 468 38.69 -2.52 11.68
CA ALA A 468 39.75 -3.36 11.15
C ALA A 468 40.40 -2.80 9.86
N GLU A 469 40.16 -1.52 9.55
CA GLU A 469 40.67 -0.80 8.38
C GLU A 469 40.25 -1.42 7.02
N ILE A 470 39.15 -2.18 7.00
CA ILE A 470 38.55 -2.71 5.77
C ILE A 470 37.64 -1.64 5.17
N VAL A 471 37.87 -1.32 3.89
CA VAL A 471 37.03 -0.36 3.15
C VAL A 471 35.69 -1.00 2.82
N VAL A 472 34.59 -0.34 3.22
CA VAL A 472 33.21 -0.86 3.15
C VAL A 472 32.21 0.09 2.49
N ASP A 473 32.66 1.10 1.76
CA ASP A 473 31.76 1.91 0.93
C ASP A 473 31.18 1.09 -0.24
N ASP A 474 29.99 1.47 -0.70
CA ASP A 474 29.23 0.69 -1.69
C ASP A 474 30.01 0.51 -3.01
N ALA A 475 30.82 1.49 -3.43
CA ALA A 475 31.61 1.41 -4.66
C ALA A 475 32.78 0.42 -4.52
N SER A 476 33.50 0.47 -3.39
CA SER A 476 34.58 -0.48 -3.09
C SER A 476 34.06 -1.91 -2.94
N LEU A 477 32.91 -2.09 -2.27
CA LEU A 477 32.29 -3.41 -2.11
C LEU A 477 31.76 -3.97 -3.44
N ALA A 478 31.20 -3.12 -4.31
CA ALA A 478 30.77 -3.52 -5.65
C ALA A 478 31.95 -3.95 -6.54
N GLY A 479 33.14 -3.35 -6.32
CA GLY A 479 34.37 -3.69 -7.03
C GLY A 479 35.19 -4.83 -6.42
N ALA A 480 34.73 -5.43 -5.31
CA ALA A 480 35.44 -6.52 -4.64
C ALA A 480 35.46 -7.82 -5.47
N ASP A 481 36.31 -8.78 -5.10
CA ASP A 481 36.36 -10.11 -5.71
C ASP A 481 35.16 -10.96 -5.26
N LEU A 482 34.00 -10.70 -5.85
CA LEU A 482 32.75 -11.40 -5.53
C LEU A 482 32.76 -12.87 -5.97
N GLY A 483 33.80 -13.32 -6.69
CA GLY A 483 34.05 -14.74 -6.97
C GLY A 483 34.15 -15.58 -5.69
N ARG A 484 34.47 -14.94 -4.56
CA ARG A 484 34.56 -15.53 -3.21
C ARG A 484 33.21 -15.76 -2.52
N ILE A 485 32.12 -15.36 -3.17
CA ILE A 485 30.75 -15.77 -2.83
C ILE A 485 30.48 -17.05 -3.61
N ASP A 486 30.92 -18.18 -3.06
CA ASP A 486 30.98 -19.48 -3.74
C ASP A 486 30.22 -20.60 -3.04
N HIS A 487 29.57 -20.29 -1.91
CA HIS A 487 28.82 -21.26 -1.14
C HIS A 487 27.31 -21.16 -1.37
N GLU A 488 26.62 -22.30 -1.41
CA GLU A 488 25.17 -22.41 -1.65
C GLU A 488 24.33 -21.53 -0.69
N ALA A 489 24.74 -21.44 0.59
CA ALA A 489 24.08 -20.59 1.59
C ALA A 489 24.20 -19.08 1.28
N GLU A 490 25.29 -18.65 0.63
CA GLU A 490 25.44 -17.26 0.19
C GLU A 490 24.61 -17.00 -1.07
N TRP A 491 24.58 -17.96 -1.99
CA TRP A 491 23.72 -17.89 -3.17
C TRP A 491 22.24 -17.91 -2.83
N ALA A 492 21.81 -18.58 -1.76
CA ALA A 492 20.42 -18.50 -1.28
C ALA A 492 20.01 -17.05 -0.96
N VAL A 493 20.87 -16.29 -0.28
CA VAL A 493 20.63 -14.85 -0.01
C VAL A 493 20.64 -14.04 -1.31
N ALA A 494 21.61 -14.28 -2.20
CA ALA A 494 21.68 -13.57 -3.49
C ALA A 494 20.47 -13.86 -4.40
N ARG A 495 19.95 -15.09 -4.40
CA ARG A 495 18.69 -15.46 -5.07
C ARG A 495 17.54 -14.67 -4.49
N LYS A 496 17.44 -14.58 -3.16
CA LYS A 496 16.38 -13.81 -2.52
C LYS A 496 16.43 -12.34 -2.91
N LEU A 497 17.62 -11.73 -2.91
CA LEU A 497 17.83 -10.36 -3.40
C LEU A 497 17.37 -10.18 -4.86
N ALA A 498 17.59 -11.17 -5.72
CA ALA A 498 17.18 -11.12 -7.12
C ALA A 498 15.65 -11.13 -7.32
N GLU A 499 14.87 -11.58 -6.33
CA GLU A 499 13.40 -11.55 -6.37
C GLU A 499 12.82 -10.15 -6.15
N TRP A 500 13.55 -9.26 -5.47
CA TRP A 500 13.05 -7.94 -5.04
C TRP A 500 12.39 -7.11 -6.15
N PRO A 501 13.03 -6.88 -7.32
CA PRO A 501 12.43 -6.08 -8.38
C PRO A 501 11.10 -6.65 -8.87
N ARG A 502 11.02 -7.97 -9.01
CA ARG A 502 9.79 -8.66 -9.46
C ARG A 502 8.70 -8.59 -8.38
N LEU A 503 9.07 -8.73 -7.10
CA LEU A 503 8.14 -8.62 -5.97
C LEU A 503 7.49 -7.23 -5.92
N VAL A 504 8.29 -6.17 -6.09
CA VAL A 504 7.79 -4.79 -6.20
C VAL A 504 6.75 -4.67 -7.32
N GLU A 505 7.07 -5.15 -8.53
CA GLU A 505 6.15 -5.07 -9.67
C GLU A 505 4.84 -5.85 -9.44
N ILE A 506 4.93 -7.03 -8.80
CA ILE A 506 3.74 -7.83 -8.45
C ILE A 506 2.89 -7.09 -7.41
N ALA A 507 3.51 -6.60 -6.34
CA ALA A 507 2.82 -5.91 -5.26
C ALA A 507 2.15 -4.63 -5.76
N ALA A 508 2.83 -3.87 -6.64
CA ALA A 508 2.26 -2.69 -7.27
C ALA A 508 1.08 -3.06 -8.17
N ARG A 509 1.22 -4.07 -9.04
CA ARG A 509 0.14 -4.51 -9.94
C ARG A 509 -1.12 -5.00 -9.20
N THR A 510 -0.96 -5.64 -8.05
CA THR A 510 -2.10 -6.14 -7.27
C THR A 510 -2.58 -5.16 -6.20
N HIS A 511 -1.88 -4.03 -6.02
CA HIS A 511 -2.08 -3.06 -4.95
C HIS A 511 -2.03 -3.72 -3.56
N GLU A 512 -0.98 -4.52 -3.32
CA GLU A 512 -0.81 -5.35 -2.13
C GLU A 512 0.51 -5.03 -1.38
N PRO A 513 0.60 -3.88 -0.68
CA PRO A 513 1.82 -3.45 0.01
C PRO A 513 2.29 -4.41 1.13
N HIS A 514 1.40 -5.22 1.70
CA HIS A 514 1.76 -6.25 2.69
C HIS A 514 2.78 -7.28 2.17
N ARG A 515 2.85 -7.49 0.84
CA ARG A 515 3.84 -8.36 0.22
C ARG A 515 5.28 -7.90 0.46
N VAL A 516 5.49 -6.59 0.57
CA VAL A 516 6.81 -6.03 0.92
C VAL A 516 7.19 -6.44 2.34
N ALA A 517 6.29 -6.33 3.32
CA ALA A 517 6.56 -6.76 4.69
C ALA A 517 6.89 -8.28 4.77
N PHE A 518 6.17 -9.10 4.02
CA PHE A 518 6.44 -10.56 3.94
C PHE A 518 7.81 -10.85 3.33
N TYR A 519 8.13 -10.20 2.22
CA TYR A 519 9.41 -10.35 1.56
C TYR A 519 10.57 -9.92 2.48
N LEU A 520 10.44 -8.80 3.21
CA LEU A 520 11.47 -8.34 4.13
C LEU A 520 11.73 -9.33 5.26
N TYR A 521 10.67 -9.93 5.80
CA TYR A 521 10.79 -11.00 6.80
C TYR A 521 11.52 -12.22 6.24
N GLU A 522 11.18 -12.65 5.03
CA GLU A 522 11.86 -13.77 4.36
C GLU A 522 13.33 -13.46 4.06
N LEU A 523 13.66 -12.26 3.57
CA LEU A 523 15.03 -11.83 3.32
C LEU A 523 15.86 -11.77 4.61
N ALA A 524 15.28 -11.24 5.69
CA ALA A 524 15.90 -11.28 7.01
C ALA A 524 16.14 -12.72 7.47
N SER A 525 15.20 -13.64 7.20
CA SER A 525 15.31 -15.06 7.57
C SER A 525 16.48 -15.75 6.85
N GLU A 526 16.62 -15.53 5.54
CA GLU A 526 17.75 -16.04 4.74
C GLU A 526 19.08 -15.46 5.25
N PHE A 527 19.12 -14.16 5.55
CA PHE A 527 20.30 -13.53 6.13
C PHE A 527 20.69 -14.09 7.50
N HIS A 528 19.74 -14.25 8.42
CA HIS A 528 20.00 -14.84 9.74
C HIS A 528 20.46 -16.29 9.64
N THR A 529 19.95 -17.03 8.65
CA THR A 529 20.39 -18.40 8.34
C THR A 529 21.85 -18.42 7.90
N LEU A 530 22.23 -17.57 6.94
CA LEU A 530 23.63 -17.40 6.52
C LEU A 530 24.52 -16.98 7.69
N TRP A 531 24.09 -16.00 8.48
CA TRP A 531 24.82 -15.53 9.66
C TRP A 531 25.15 -16.69 10.60
N ASN A 532 24.14 -17.47 10.98
CA ASN A 532 24.30 -18.56 11.94
C ASN A 532 25.17 -19.69 11.39
N ARG A 533 25.13 -19.93 10.07
CA ARG A 533 25.97 -20.91 9.41
C ARG A 533 27.47 -20.59 9.55
N GLY A 534 27.83 -19.32 9.72
CA GLY A 534 29.20 -18.88 10.04
C GLY A 534 29.76 -19.41 11.38
N ASN A 535 28.91 -19.91 12.28
CA ASN A 535 29.36 -20.58 13.50
C ASN A 535 29.93 -21.97 13.20
N ASP A 536 29.27 -22.73 12.32
CA ASP A 536 29.66 -24.09 11.94
C ASP A 536 30.73 -24.09 10.83
N THR A 537 30.67 -23.10 9.94
CA THR A 537 31.56 -22.97 8.79
C THR A 537 32.24 -21.58 8.84
N PRO A 538 33.40 -21.45 9.51
CA PRO A 538 34.06 -20.16 9.72
C PRO A 538 34.33 -19.36 8.44
N GLY A 539 34.56 -20.04 7.31
CA GLY A 539 34.71 -19.40 5.99
C GLY A 539 33.46 -18.67 5.48
N LEU A 540 32.31 -18.77 6.15
CA LEU A 540 31.09 -18.02 5.84
C LEU A 540 30.88 -16.80 6.75
N ARG A 541 31.78 -16.58 7.72
CA ARG A 541 31.74 -15.35 8.53
C ARG A 541 32.02 -14.14 7.63
N PHE A 542 31.30 -13.05 7.86
CA PHE A 542 31.48 -11.82 7.09
C PHE A 542 32.85 -11.17 7.30
N LEU A 543 33.44 -11.36 8.48
CA LEU A 543 34.82 -10.97 8.78
C LEU A 543 35.69 -12.23 8.82
N GLN A 544 36.74 -12.23 8.01
CA GLN A 544 37.79 -13.25 7.99
C GLN A 544 39.06 -12.67 8.59
N GLU A 545 39.64 -13.37 9.56
CA GLU A 545 40.94 -13.00 10.12
C GLU A 545 42.01 -13.07 9.02
N ASP A 546 42.80 -12.01 8.89
CA ASP A 546 43.90 -11.87 7.92
C ASP A 546 43.54 -11.99 6.42
N ASP A 547 42.26 -12.00 6.05
CA ASP A 547 41.79 -12.00 4.66
C ASP A 547 40.77 -10.88 4.40
N GLN A 548 41.30 -9.68 4.14
CA GLN A 548 40.49 -8.50 3.85
C GLN A 548 39.67 -8.67 2.55
N ALA A 549 40.23 -9.34 1.53
CA ALA A 549 39.57 -9.51 0.24
C ALA A 549 38.32 -10.40 0.37
N THR A 550 38.41 -11.52 1.10
CA THR A 550 37.24 -12.34 1.41
C THR A 550 36.24 -11.59 2.28
N SER A 551 36.73 -10.83 3.27
CA SER A 551 35.85 -10.01 4.12
C SER A 551 35.04 -9.02 3.30
N GLN A 552 35.67 -8.28 2.38
CA GLN A 552 34.98 -7.35 1.48
C GLN A 552 33.91 -8.04 0.64
N ALA A 553 34.21 -9.21 0.03
CA ALA A 553 33.23 -9.93 -0.77
C ALA A 553 32.00 -10.39 0.06
N LYS A 554 32.20 -10.89 1.28
CA LYS A 554 31.10 -11.34 2.14
C LYS A 554 30.32 -10.16 2.72
N ILE A 555 31.01 -9.08 3.08
CA ILE A 555 30.38 -7.82 3.50
C ILE A 555 29.56 -7.22 2.37
N ALA A 556 29.99 -7.33 1.11
CA ALA A 556 29.22 -6.86 -0.04
C ALA A 556 27.82 -7.51 -0.10
N LEU A 557 27.73 -8.83 0.15
CA LEU A 557 26.44 -9.53 0.23
C LEU A 557 25.60 -9.03 1.42
N ALA A 558 26.20 -8.90 2.60
CA ALA A 558 25.50 -8.37 3.78
C ALA A 558 24.98 -6.94 3.54
N ARG A 559 25.81 -6.08 2.95
CA ARG A 559 25.45 -4.70 2.61
C ARG A 559 24.32 -4.65 1.59
N ALA A 560 24.32 -5.52 0.58
CA ALA A 560 23.23 -5.65 -0.38
C ALA A 560 21.90 -6.01 0.31
N VAL A 561 21.92 -6.88 1.33
CA VAL A 561 20.74 -7.13 2.17
C VAL A 561 20.27 -5.86 2.88
N ALA A 562 21.16 -5.09 3.49
CA ALA A 562 20.78 -3.84 4.16
C ALA A 562 20.20 -2.79 3.20
N VAL A 563 20.72 -2.69 1.97
CA VAL A 563 20.17 -1.82 0.92
C VAL A 563 18.72 -2.18 0.62
N VAL A 564 18.44 -3.46 0.35
CA VAL A 564 17.07 -3.92 0.03
C VAL A 564 16.14 -3.80 1.24
N ILE A 565 16.61 -4.13 2.44
CA ILE A 565 15.82 -3.96 3.66
C ILE A 565 15.45 -2.50 3.85
N SER A 566 16.41 -1.58 3.70
CA SER A 566 16.17 -0.14 3.84
C SER A 566 15.17 0.38 2.80
N ALA A 567 15.30 -0.05 1.53
CA ALA A 567 14.37 0.34 0.48
C ALA A 567 12.94 -0.15 0.77
N GLY A 568 12.79 -1.41 1.20
CA GLY A 568 11.49 -1.96 1.54
C GLY A 568 10.88 -1.33 2.78
N LEU A 569 11.67 -1.09 3.84
CA LEU A 569 11.19 -0.36 5.03
C LEU A 569 10.76 1.06 4.67
N GLY A 570 11.50 1.75 3.79
CA GLY A 570 11.11 3.06 3.25
C GLY A 570 9.76 3.04 2.51
N ILE A 571 9.46 2.00 1.72
CA ILE A 571 8.13 1.82 1.10
C ILE A 571 7.04 1.69 2.16
N LEU A 572 7.32 0.99 3.27
CA LEU A 572 6.40 0.87 4.40
C LEU A 572 6.37 2.12 5.29
N GLY A 573 7.20 3.14 5.01
CA GLY A 573 7.41 4.34 5.82
C GLY A 573 7.98 4.06 7.20
N VAL A 574 8.87 3.08 7.30
CA VAL A 574 9.55 2.66 8.53
C VAL A 574 11.02 3.02 8.41
N ASP A 575 11.59 3.62 9.46
CA ASP A 575 13.01 3.97 9.46
C ASP A 575 13.88 2.75 9.82
N PRO A 576 14.91 2.42 9.01
CA PRO A 576 15.84 1.33 9.34
C PRO A 576 16.74 1.70 10.52
N VAL A 577 16.82 0.84 11.53
CA VAL A 577 17.67 1.08 12.72
C VAL A 577 19.08 0.56 12.51
N GLU A 578 20.09 1.35 12.88
CA GLU A 578 21.50 0.96 12.78
C GLU A 578 22.01 0.17 13.99
N GLU A 579 21.29 0.26 15.11
CA GLU A 579 21.59 -0.40 16.38
C GLU A 579 20.30 -0.80 17.09
N MET A 580 20.29 -1.99 17.68
CA MET A 580 19.21 -2.48 18.53
C MET A 580 19.73 -2.50 19.97
N ARG A 581 19.07 -1.77 20.87
CA ARG A 581 19.45 -1.63 22.29
C ARG A 581 18.64 -2.55 23.20
#